data_AF-A0A5C5ZA82-F1
#
_entry.id   AF-A0A5C5ZA82-F1
#
_cell.length_a   1.000
_cell.length_b   1.000
_cell.length_c   1.000
_cell.angle_alpha   90.00
_cell.angle_beta   90.00
_cell.angle_gamma   90.00
#
_symmetry.space_group_name_H-M   'P 1'
#
loop_
_entity.id
_entity.type
_entity.pdbx_description
1 polymer ?
#
loop_
_entity_poly.entity_id
_entity_poly.type
_entity_poly.pdbx_seq_one_letter_code
_entity_poly.pdbx_strand_id
1 'polypeptide(L)'
;MDTESKHDFAGPYGQLSPTGGGDIIPLVKDRLLIGRRAECDIQLKFANVSGQHCRMTLENGYWFIRDLNSRNGIKVDGRPVIRKRLDPHCKVSIARHHFTIEYEPQTLGAYGPPPADDDYLEDLMRSSLMDRAGLAKRDPKSPYSNRKSND
;
A
#
# COMPACT_ATOMS: atom_id res chain seq x y z
N MET A 1 -1.08 38.47 -1.50
CA MET A 1 -1.03 37.70 -2.76
C MET A 1 -1.02 36.26 -2.34
N ASP A 2 -2.22 35.76 -2.09
CA ASP A 2 -2.46 34.45 -1.53
C ASP A 2 -2.29 33.43 -2.65
N THR A 3 -1.16 32.73 -2.62
CA THR A 3 -0.92 31.61 -3.52
C THR A 3 -1.83 30.47 -3.05
N GLU A 4 -3.06 30.44 -3.55
CA GLU A 4 -3.93 29.26 -3.47
C GLU A 4 -3.24 28.11 -4.20
N SER A 5 -2.41 27.38 -3.47
CA SER A 5 -1.96 26.05 -3.85
C SER A 5 -3.21 25.18 -3.93
N LYS A 6 -3.79 25.06 -5.13
CA LYS A 6 -4.85 24.12 -5.47
C LYS A 6 -4.40 22.74 -4.99
N HIS A 7 -4.88 22.31 -3.84
CA HIS A 7 -4.73 20.92 -3.44
C HIS A 7 -5.78 20.17 -4.26
N ASP A 8 -5.34 19.49 -5.32
CA ASP A 8 -6.23 18.72 -6.21
C ASP A 8 -6.81 17.46 -5.52
N PHE A 9 -6.44 17.21 -4.25
CA PHE A 9 -6.90 16.06 -3.47
C PHE A 9 -7.87 16.46 -2.36
N ALA A 10 -8.74 15.52 -1.99
CA ALA A 10 -9.74 15.71 -0.93
C ALA A 10 -9.14 15.92 0.48
N GLY A 11 -7.88 15.54 0.70
CA GLY A 11 -7.20 15.67 1.98
C GLY A 11 -5.81 16.30 1.84
N PRO A 12 -5.27 16.92 2.91
CA PRO A 12 -3.97 17.58 2.90
C PRO A 12 -2.79 16.63 2.64
N TYR A 13 -2.98 15.31 2.85
CA TYR A 13 -1.96 14.30 2.59
C TYR A 13 -2.29 13.39 1.39
N GLY A 14 -3.28 13.79 0.57
CA GLY A 14 -3.79 12.99 -0.55
C GLY A 14 -5.17 12.37 -0.28
N GLN A 15 -5.51 11.34 -1.04
CA GLN A 15 -6.79 10.63 -0.96
C GLN A 15 -6.68 9.15 -1.33
N LEU A 16 -7.68 8.37 -0.90
CA LEU A 16 -7.96 7.03 -1.44
C LEU A 16 -9.25 7.09 -2.25
N SER A 17 -9.17 6.70 -3.52
CA SER A 17 -10.29 6.65 -4.45
C SER A 17 -10.79 5.21 -4.61
N PRO A 18 -12.01 4.86 -4.16
CA PRO A 18 -12.55 3.51 -4.30
C PRO A 18 -12.74 3.13 -5.78
N THR A 19 -12.25 1.97 -6.21
CA THR A 19 -12.37 1.55 -7.62
C THR A 19 -13.74 0.96 -7.97
N GLY A 20 -14.55 0.63 -6.97
CA GLY A 20 -15.89 0.05 -7.11
C GLY A 20 -17.03 1.09 -7.03
N GLY A 21 -16.69 2.38 -7.01
CA GLY A 21 -17.61 3.47 -6.67
C GLY A 21 -17.69 3.74 -5.17
N GLY A 22 -18.24 4.92 -4.82
CA GLY A 22 -18.32 5.42 -3.45
C GLY A 22 -17.60 6.76 -3.27
N ASP A 23 -17.61 7.28 -2.05
CA ASP A 23 -16.97 8.55 -1.72
C ASP A 23 -15.46 8.41 -1.61
N ILE A 24 -14.75 9.41 -2.11
CA ILE A 24 -13.31 9.56 -1.92
C ILE A 24 -13.00 9.72 -0.43
N ILE A 25 -11.92 9.09 0.03
CA ILE A 25 -11.52 9.13 1.43
C ILE A 25 -10.32 10.07 1.56
N PRO A 26 -10.47 11.23 2.22
CA PRO A 26 -9.37 12.17 2.39
C PRO A 26 -8.33 11.62 3.38
N LEU A 27 -7.04 11.77 3.06
CA LEU A 27 -5.95 11.48 3.97
C LEU A 27 -5.68 12.72 4.82
N VAL A 28 -6.18 12.70 6.07
CA VAL A 28 -6.25 13.88 6.95
C VAL A 28 -5.15 13.95 8.01
N LYS A 29 -4.37 12.88 8.17
CA LYS A 29 -3.24 12.78 9.12
C LYS A 29 -2.07 12.10 8.40
N ASP A 30 -0.87 12.25 8.94
CA ASP A 30 0.35 11.55 8.51
C ASP A 30 0.41 10.07 8.98
N ARG A 31 -0.47 9.70 9.92
CA ARG A 31 -0.66 8.33 10.41
C ARG A 31 -2.14 8.04 10.50
N LEU A 32 -2.57 7.00 9.79
CA LEU A 32 -3.97 6.61 9.67
C LEU A 32 -4.15 5.14 9.99
N LEU A 33 -4.98 4.85 10.99
CA LEU A 33 -5.45 3.51 11.28
C LEU A 33 -6.69 3.20 10.42
N ILE A 34 -6.65 2.10 9.70
CA ILE A 34 -7.74 1.67 8.82
C ILE A 34 -8.31 0.36 9.35
N GLY A 35 -9.63 0.29 9.48
CA GLY A 35 -10.29 -0.91 10.00
C GLY A 35 -11.80 -0.77 10.10
N ARG A 36 -12.45 -1.81 10.61
CA ARG A 36 -13.91 -1.88 10.74
C ARG A 36 -14.45 -1.15 11.97
N ARG A 37 -13.65 -1.06 13.04
CA ARG A 37 -14.06 -0.42 14.31
C ARG A 37 -14.16 1.09 14.15
N ALA A 38 -15.04 1.71 14.94
CA ALA A 38 -15.26 3.16 14.91
C ALA A 38 -14.05 3.95 15.44
N GLU A 39 -13.14 3.30 16.17
CA GLU A 39 -11.90 3.91 16.67
C GLU A 39 -10.86 4.15 15.56
N CYS A 40 -11.04 3.60 14.35
CA CYS A 40 -10.13 3.78 13.23
C CYS A 40 -10.32 5.15 12.58
N ASP A 41 -9.22 5.78 12.16
CA ASP A 41 -9.26 7.06 11.43
C ASP A 41 -10.04 6.94 10.11
N ILE A 42 -9.89 5.79 9.42
CA ILE A 42 -10.68 5.42 8.25
C ILE A 42 -11.48 4.17 8.59
N GLN A 43 -12.79 4.34 8.75
CA GLN A 43 -13.69 3.26 9.07
C GLN A 43 -14.26 2.60 7.81
N LEU A 44 -13.91 1.34 7.59
CA LEU A 44 -14.48 0.50 6.54
C LEU A 44 -15.47 -0.50 7.15
N LYS A 45 -16.77 -0.17 7.12
CA LYS A 45 -17.86 -0.93 7.79
C LYS A 45 -18.24 -2.24 7.08
N PHE A 46 -17.25 -3.06 6.71
CA PHE A 46 -17.48 -4.32 6.00
C PHE A 46 -17.05 -5.53 6.83
N ALA A 47 -17.86 -6.59 6.86
CA ALA A 47 -17.62 -7.77 7.69
C ALA A 47 -16.29 -8.49 7.40
N ASN A 48 -15.76 -8.35 6.18
CA ASN A 48 -14.48 -8.92 5.77
C ASN A 48 -13.26 -8.05 6.16
N VAL A 49 -13.45 -6.90 6.80
CA VAL A 49 -12.37 -6.05 7.31
C VAL A 49 -12.17 -6.31 8.81
N SER A 50 -10.93 -6.59 9.22
CA SER A 50 -10.53 -6.67 10.63
C SER A 50 -10.85 -5.39 11.41
N GLY A 51 -11.00 -5.51 12.74
CA GLY A 51 -11.32 -4.38 13.61
C GLY A 51 -10.32 -3.24 13.49
N GLN A 52 -9.04 -3.57 13.60
CA GLN A 52 -7.90 -2.77 13.14
C GLN A 52 -7.21 -3.62 12.06
N HIS A 53 -7.15 -3.14 10.83
CA HIS A 53 -6.75 -3.96 9.68
C HIS A 53 -5.33 -3.66 9.23
N CYS A 54 -5.06 -2.40 8.95
CA CYS A 54 -3.77 -1.94 8.52
C CYS A 54 -3.55 -0.51 9.01
N ARG A 55 -2.29 -0.08 8.97
CA ARG A 55 -1.90 1.29 9.26
C ARG A 55 -1.18 1.87 8.05
N MET A 56 -1.57 3.07 7.66
CA MET A 56 -0.80 3.89 6.74
C MET A 56 0.03 4.91 7.54
N THR A 57 1.29 5.07 7.17
CA THR A 57 2.20 6.07 7.75
C THR A 57 2.91 6.82 6.62
N LEU A 58 2.99 8.14 6.70
CA LEU A 58 3.76 8.97 5.81
C LEU A 58 5.21 9.03 6.31
N GLU A 59 6.15 8.62 5.47
CA GLU A 59 7.58 8.56 5.79
C GLU A 59 8.37 9.15 4.62
N ASN A 60 9.14 10.21 4.87
CA ASN A 60 9.92 10.91 3.84
C ASN A 60 9.12 11.33 2.59
N GLY A 61 7.87 11.76 2.80
CA GLY A 61 6.94 12.16 1.74
C GLY A 61 6.27 11.01 0.98
N TYR A 62 6.53 9.75 1.35
CA TYR A 62 5.87 8.58 0.76
C TYR A 62 4.98 7.86 1.75
N TRP A 63 3.83 7.40 1.28
CA TRP A 63 2.95 6.56 2.09
C TRP A 63 3.49 5.14 2.19
N PHE A 64 3.49 4.58 3.39
CA PHE A 64 3.72 3.16 3.65
C PHE A 64 2.48 2.56 4.27
N ILE A 65 2.07 1.39 3.79
CA ILE A 65 1.01 0.60 4.40
C ILE A 65 1.62 -0.60 5.13
N ARG A 66 1.11 -0.91 6.32
CA ARG A 66 1.46 -2.12 7.08
C ARG A 66 0.22 -2.87 7.53
N ASP A 67 0.17 -4.16 7.27
CA ASP A 67 -0.85 -5.08 7.80
C ASP A 67 -0.69 -5.24 9.32
N LEU A 68 -1.80 -5.24 10.05
CA LEU A 68 -1.83 -5.41 11.51
C LEU A 68 -2.32 -6.80 11.89
N ASN A 69 -1.80 -7.83 11.21
CA ASN A 69 -2.22 -9.23 11.35
C ASN A 69 -3.72 -9.40 11.05
N SER A 70 -4.13 -8.85 9.92
CA SER A 70 -5.52 -8.90 9.49
C SER A 70 -5.90 -10.29 8.97
N ARG A 71 -7.20 -10.61 8.96
CA ARG A 71 -7.67 -11.93 8.51
C ARG A 71 -7.51 -12.16 7.01
N ASN A 72 -7.69 -11.10 6.22
CA ASN A 72 -7.74 -11.20 4.75
C ASN A 72 -6.54 -10.55 4.06
N GLY A 73 -5.65 -9.93 4.84
CA GLY A 73 -4.44 -9.27 4.36
C GLY A 73 -4.71 -7.98 3.58
N ILE A 74 -3.61 -7.34 3.22
CA ILE A 74 -3.54 -6.25 2.27
C ILE A 74 -2.82 -6.72 1.01
N LYS A 75 -3.11 -6.07 -0.12
CA LYS A 75 -2.36 -6.24 -1.36
C LYS A 75 -2.02 -4.89 -1.96
N VAL A 76 -0.87 -4.81 -2.62
CA VAL A 76 -0.48 -3.66 -3.44
C VAL A 76 -0.19 -4.17 -4.85
N ASP A 77 -0.85 -3.57 -5.84
CA ASP A 77 -0.82 -4.00 -7.25
C ASP A 77 -1.04 -5.50 -7.44
N GLY A 78 -1.95 -6.05 -6.64
CA GLY A 78 -2.35 -7.46 -6.67
C GLY A 78 -1.46 -8.41 -5.87
N ARG A 79 -0.31 -7.96 -5.33
CA ARG A 79 0.61 -8.78 -4.54
C ARG A 79 0.37 -8.62 -3.04
N PRO A 80 0.29 -9.71 -2.26
CA PRO A 80 0.10 -9.63 -0.81
C PRO A 80 1.37 -9.16 -0.11
N VAL A 81 1.25 -8.22 0.84
CA VAL A 81 2.39 -7.61 1.54
C VAL A 81 2.14 -7.49 3.04
N ILE A 82 3.15 -7.60 3.91
CA ILE A 82 3.02 -7.12 5.31
C ILE A 82 3.30 -5.63 5.38
N ARG A 83 4.30 -5.12 4.67
CA ARG A 83 4.56 -3.68 4.58
C ARG A 83 5.13 -3.30 3.23
N LYS A 84 4.62 -2.22 2.65
CA LYS A 84 5.11 -1.70 1.37
C LYS A 84 4.95 -0.19 1.29
N ARG A 85 5.87 0.46 0.56
CA ARG A 85 5.68 1.81 0.06
C ARG A 85 4.54 1.81 -0.97
N LEU A 86 3.67 2.80 -0.91
CA LEU A 86 2.59 3.03 -1.85
C LEU A 86 3.01 4.12 -2.82
N ASP A 87 3.38 3.74 -4.04
CA ASP A 87 3.66 4.73 -5.09
C ASP A 87 2.38 5.46 -5.51
N PRO A 88 2.46 6.74 -5.91
CA PRO A 88 1.30 7.46 -6.42
C PRO A 88 0.58 6.67 -7.52
N HIS A 89 -0.75 6.67 -7.45
CA HIS A 89 -1.66 5.96 -8.35
C HIS A 89 -1.60 4.43 -8.29
N CYS A 90 -0.87 3.82 -7.34
CA CYS A 90 -0.89 2.38 -7.18
C CYS A 90 -2.25 1.88 -6.66
N LYS A 91 -2.53 0.60 -6.90
CA LYS A 91 -3.75 -0.05 -6.42
C LYS A 91 -3.49 -0.72 -5.09
N VAL A 92 -4.24 -0.35 -4.07
CA VAL A 92 -4.22 -1.01 -2.77
C VAL A 92 -5.53 -1.75 -2.53
N SER A 93 -5.43 -3.00 -2.11
CA SER A 93 -6.57 -3.79 -1.66
C SER A 93 -6.51 -3.98 -0.16
N ILE A 94 -7.61 -3.68 0.54
CA ILE A 94 -7.81 -3.97 1.96
C ILE A 94 -8.94 -5.00 2.05
N ALA A 95 -8.61 -6.23 2.43
CA ALA A 95 -9.48 -7.39 2.21
C ALA A 95 -9.95 -7.52 0.74
N ARG A 96 -11.24 -7.25 0.46
CA ARG A 96 -11.82 -7.30 -0.90
C ARG A 96 -12.11 -5.91 -1.48
N HIS A 97 -11.76 -4.85 -0.76
CA HIS A 97 -12.05 -3.47 -1.14
C HIS A 97 -10.82 -2.88 -1.79
N HIS A 98 -11.00 -2.25 -2.95
CA HIS A 98 -9.93 -1.79 -3.82
C HIS A 98 -9.96 -0.28 -3.89
N PHE A 99 -8.79 0.31 -3.76
CA PHE A 99 -8.59 1.76 -3.79
C PHE A 99 -7.39 2.08 -4.67
N THR A 100 -7.43 3.25 -5.28
CA THR A 100 -6.26 3.90 -5.85
C THR A 100 -5.81 4.99 -4.89
N ILE A 101 -4.52 5.01 -4.56
CA ILE A 101 -3.95 6.08 -3.74
C ILE A 101 -3.49 7.24 -4.61
N GLU A 102 -3.82 8.46 -4.22
CA GLU A 102 -3.47 9.66 -4.99
C GLU A 102 -2.90 10.70 -4.03
N TYR A 103 -1.66 11.10 -4.28
CA TYR A 103 -0.94 12.10 -3.51
C TYR A 103 0.29 12.55 -4.30
N GLU A 104 0.88 13.68 -3.91
CA GLU A 104 2.08 14.21 -4.54
C GLU A 104 3.26 14.19 -3.53
N PRO A 105 4.23 13.25 -3.67
CA PRO A 105 5.30 13.09 -2.68
C PRO A 105 6.09 14.37 -2.41
N GLN A 106 6.33 15.19 -3.44
CA GLN A 106 7.11 16.43 -3.34
C GLN A 106 6.43 17.45 -2.42
N THR A 107 5.10 17.56 -2.47
CA THR A 107 4.33 18.42 -1.56
C THR A 107 4.38 17.92 -0.12
N LEU A 108 4.63 16.63 0.07
CA LEU A 108 4.73 15.97 1.37
C LEU A 108 6.17 15.87 1.89
N GLY A 109 7.11 16.59 1.28
CA GLY A 109 8.50 16.68 1.74
C GLY A 109 9.42 15.57 1.22
N ALA A 110 9.03 14.85 0.16
CA ALA A 110 9.94 13.94 -0.52
C ALA A 110 11.08 14.71 -1.22
N TYR A 111 12.32 14.27 -0.99
CA TYR A 111 13.51 14.77 -1.67
C TYR A 111 14.44 13.61 -2.03
N GLY A 112 15.10 13.70 -3.18
CA GLY A 112 16.01 12.67 -3.67
C GLY A 112 15.29 11.42 -4.21
N PRO A 113 16.01 10.30 -4.38
CA PRO A 113 15.41 9.07 -4.87
C PRO A 113 14.38 8.51 -3.87
N PRO A 114 13.28 7.89 -4.35
CA PRO A 114 12.30 7.26 -3.48
C PRO A 114 12.94 6.23 -2.52
N PRO A 115 12.54 6.17 -1.24
CA PRO A 115 13.08 5.23 -0.25
C PRO A 115 12.77 3.79 -0.67
N ALA A 116 13.67 2.82 -0.46
CA ALA A 116 13.43 1.42 -0.85
C ALA A 116 12.08 0.91 -0.31
N ASP A 117 11.39 0.04 -1.07
CA ASP A 117 10.21 -0.63 -0.56
C ASP A 117 10.60 -1.84 0.30
N ASP A 118 9.84 -2.08 1.38
CA ASP A 118 10.15 -3.11 2.37
C ASP A 118 9.78 -4.54 1.92
N ASP A 119 9.28 -4.70 0.69
CA ASP A 119 8.69 -5.94 0.16
C ASP A 119 9.74 -7.04 -0.10
N TYR A 120 11.00 -6.65 -0.34
CA TYR A 120 12.05 -7.56 -0.84
C TYR A 120 12.39 -8.70 0.13
N LEU A 121 12.31 -8.48 1.45
CA LEU A 121 12.71 -9.46 2.45
C LEU A 121 11.63 -10.53 2.69
N GLU A 122 10.36 -10.17 2.57
CA GLU A 122 9.28 -11.08 2.91
C GLU A 122 8.97 -12.08 1.77
N ASP A 123 8.99 -11.64 0.52
CA ASP A 123 8.88 -12.55 -0.63
C ASP A 123 10.04 -13.56 -0.67
N LEU A 124 11.25 -13.13 -0.31
CA LEU A 124 12.43 -13.99 -0.17
C LEU A 124 12.27 -15.00 0.99
N MET A 125 11.65 -14.60 2.10
CA MET A 125 11.36 -15.50 3.21
C MET A 125 10.25 -16.51 2.87
N ARG A 126 9.17 -16.07 2.21
CA ARG A 126 8.06 -16.93 1.80
C ARG A 126 8.49 -17.97 0.78
N SER A 127 9.26 -17.57 -0.24
CA SER A 127 9.84 -18.51 -1.20
C SER A 127 10.73 -19.55 -0.51
N SER A 128 11.62 -19.13 0.40
CA SER A 128 12.50 -20.04 1.14
C SER A 128 11.74 -21.01 2.07
N LEU A 129 10.66 -20.56 2.71
CA LEU A 129 9.77 -21.41 3.53
C LEU A 129 8.97 -22.40 2.67
N MET A 130 8.43 -21.95 1.53
CA MET A 130 7.68 -22.80 0.58
C MET A 130 8.58 -23.83 -0.10
N ASP A 131 9.81 -23.46 -0.45
CA ASP A 131 10.81 -24.36 -1.03
C ASP A 131 11.20 -25.45 -0.02
N ARG A 132 11.45 -25.08 1.23
CA ARG A 132 11.74 -26.04 2.31
C ARG A 132 10.56 -26.95 2.67
N ALA A 133 9.33 -26.47 2.49
CA ALA A 133 8.11 -27.26 2.69
C ALA A 133 7.72 -28.12 1.48
N GLY A 134 8.44 -28.02 0.35
CA GLY A 134 8.18 -28.81 -0.86
C GLY A 134 6.91 -28.44 -1.63
N LEU A 135 6.40 -27.21 -1.47
CA LEU A 135 5.08 -26.80 -1.96
C LEU A 135 5.09 -25.85 -3.17
N ALA A 136 6.23 -25.71 -3.88
CA ALA A 136 6.37 -24.74 -4.96
C ALA A 136 5.37 -24.98 -6.11
N LYS A 137 4.33 -24.13 -6.21
CA LYS A 137 3.59 -23.95 -7.46
C LYS A 137 4.39 -23.03 -8.38
N ARG A 138 4.67 -23.52 -9.58
CA ARG A 138 5.36 -22.81 -10.67
C ARG A 138 4.52 -21.59 -11.08
N ASP A 139 5.05 -20.39 -10.89
CA ASP A 139 4.47 -19.16 -11.45
C ASP A 139 5.31 -18.70 -12.66
N PRO A 140 4.78 -18.74 -13.90
CA PRO A 140 5.52 -18.39 -15.11
C PRO A 140 5.35 -16.89 -15.43
N LYS A 141 5.99 -15.99 -14.67
CA LYS A 141 6.38 -14.64 -15.12
C LYS A 141 7.12 -13.86 -14.01
N SER A 142 8.43 -14.05 -13.94
CA SER A 142 9.33 -13.00 -13.43
C SER A 142 10.00 -12.34 -14.64
N PRO A 143 9.82 -11.04 -14.89
CA PRO A 143 10.37 -10.35 -16.07
C PRO A 143 11.87 -10.05 -15.98
N TYR A 144 12.56 -10.43 -14.90
CA TYR A 144 14.00 -10.17 -14.74
C TYR A 144 14.83 -11.46 -14.87
N SER A 145 14.88 -12.03 -16.07
CA SER A 145 15.96 -12.96 -16.45
C SER A 145 16.91 -12.23 -17.40
N ASN A 146 17.90 -11.52 -16.85
CA ASN A 146 18.99 -11.01 -17.68
C ASN A 146 20.00 -12.15 -17.88
N ARG A 147 20.02 -12.74 -19.07
CA ARG A 147 21.12 -13.61 -19.50
C ARG A 147 22.36 -12.75 -19.66
N LYS A 148 23.42 -13.07 -18.92
CA LYS A 148 24.78 -12.87 -19.40
C LYS A 148 25.42 -14.24 -19.55
N SER A 149 25.50 -14.68 -20.81
CA SER A 149 26.48 -15.67 -21.26
C SER A 149 27.82 -14.97 -21.39
N ASN A 150 28.85 -15.46 -20.72
CA ASN A 150 30.22 -15.28 -21.16
C ASN A 150 31.02 -16.55 -20.84
N ASP A 151 31.70 -17.03 -21.88
CA ASP A 151 32.55 -18.22 -22.04
C ASP A 151 31.91 -19.61 -21.93
#